data_AF-A0AAU2LER0-F1
#
_entry.id   AF-A0AAU2LER0-F1
#
_cell.length_a   1.000
_cell.length_b   1.000
_cell.length_c   1.000
_cell.angle_alpha   90.00
_cell.angle_beta   90.00
_cell.angle_gamma   90.00
#
_symmetry.space_group_name_H-M   'P 1'
#
loop_
_entity.id
_entity.type
_entity.pdbx_description
1 polymer ?
#
loop_
_entity_poly.entity_id
_entity_poly.type
_entity_poly.pdbx_seq_one_letter_code
_entity_poly.pdbx_strand_id
1 'polypeptide(L)'
;MFEHDDVHMRVDHGIFELFRRNRIIGSYRSPLSWVKVRAEARKGGLTRLHFGNVEQLDEPIYASTTSSRHLLATVEIPSTDEPLYRAFFTELAHLSDRPIAP
;
A
#
# COMPACT_ATOMS: atom_id res chain seq x y z
N MET A 1 5.02 -8.00 -9.86
CA MET A 1 3.54 -7.97 -9.93
C MET A 1 3.03 -8.70 -8.72
N PHE A 2 1.97 -8.21 -8.09
CA PHE A 2 1.36 -8.80 -6.90
C PHE A 2 -0.13 -8.98 -7.13
N GLU A 3 -0.63 -10.18 -6.94
CA GLU A 3 -2.04 -10.53 -7.06
C GLU A 3 -2.45 -11.32 -5.82
N HIS A 4 -3.48 -10.83 -5.12
CA HIS A 4 -4.03 -11.50 -3.95
C HIS A 4 -5.50 -11.13 -3.82
N ASP A 5 -6.36 -12.16 -3.79
CA ASP A 5 -7.83 -12.01 -3.82
C ASP A 5 -8.29 -11.03 -4.92
N ASP A 6 -8.92 -9.93 -4.52
CA ASP A 6 -9.49 -8.90 -5.38
C ASP A 6 -8.53 -7.75 -5.67
N VAL A 7 -7.27 -7.87 -5.26
CA VAL A 7 -6.25 -6.83 -5.38
C VAL A 7 -5.20 -7.24 -6.40
N HIS A 8 -4.96 -6.34 -7.36
CA HIS A 8 -3.83 -6.43 -8.27
C HIS A 8 -2.98 -5.16 -8.09
N MET A 9 -1.70 -5.35 -7.80
CA MET A 9 -0.72 -4.27 -7.71
C MET A 9 0.44 -4.54 -8.65
N ARG A 10 0.90 -3.51 -9.36
CA ARG A 10 2.08 -3.61 -10.20
C ARG A 10 2.87 -2.32 -10.21
N VAL A 11 4.15 -2.45 -10.53
CA VAL A 11 5.00 -1.31 -10.88
C VAL A 11 5.44 -1.50 -12.32
N ASP A 12 5.20 -0.48 -13.14
CA ASP A 12 5.61 -0.46 -14.54
C ASP A 12 6.21 0.92 -14.85
N HIS A 13 7.41 0.96 -15.43
CA HIS A 13 8.15 2.19 -15.72
C HIS A 13 8.18 3.23 -14.56
N GLY A 14 8.34 2.75 -13.33
CA GLY A 14 8.37 3.59 -12.12
C GLY A 14 7.00 4.07 -11.63
N ILE A 15 5.91 3.64 -12.25
CA ILE A 15 4.54 3.96 -11.84
C ILE A 15 3.96 2.78 -11.07
N PHE A 16 3.53 3.02 -9.84
CA PHE A 16 2.73 2.09 -9.07
C PHE A 16 1.27 2.19 -9.47
N GLU A 17 0.64 1.03 -9.67
CA GLU A 17 -0.78 0.92 -10.00
C GLU A 17 -1.46 -0.07 -9.04
N LEU A 18 -2.58 0.36 -8.45
CA LEU A 18 -3.48 -0.47 -7.65
C LEU A 18 -4.82 -0.60 -8.36
N PHE A 19 -5.21 -1.85 -8.64
CA PHE A 19 -6.52 -2.23 -9.17
C PHE A 19 -7.25 -3.10 -8.14
N ARG A 20 -8.56 -2.91 -8.05
CA ARG A 20 -9.43 -3.64 -7.13
C ARG A 20 -10.65 -4.14 -7.90
N ARG A 21 -11.02 -5.41 -7.72
CA ARG A 21 -12.28 -5.97 -8.25
C ARG A 21 -13.45 -5.53 -7.37
N ASN A 22 -13.76 -4.23 -7.33
CA ASN A 22 -14.89 -3.69 -6.57
C ASN A 22 -15.80 -2.82 -7.44
N ARG A 23 -16.96 -2.38 -6.89
CA ARG A 23 -17.96 -1.59 -7.61
C ARG A 23 -17.56 -0.13 -7.86
N ILE A 24 -16.38 0.30 -7.40
CA ILE A 24 -15.87 1.65 -7.58
C ILE A 24 -14.86 1.65 -8.71
N ILE A 25 -15.20 2.33 -9.80
CA ILE A 25 -14.28 2.53 -10.93
C ILE A 25 -13.22 3.54 -10.48
N GLY A 26 -12.08 3.06 -10.00
CA GLY A 26 -10.97 3.90 -9.58
C GLY A 26 -9.70 3.10 -9.28
N SER A 27 -8.70 3.23 -10.15
CA SER A 27 -7.32 2.80 -9.89
C SER A 27 -6.58 3.90 -9.15
N TYR A 28 -5.81 3.55 -8.12
CA TYR A 28 -4.81 4.47 -7.57
C TYR A 28 -3.51 4.30 -8.37
N ARG A 29 -3.02 5.40 -8.93
CA ARG A 29 -1.76 5.44 -9.68
C ARG A 29 -0.90 6.59 -9.17
N SER A 30 0.38 6.31 -8.95
CA SER A 30 1.34 7.32 -8.50
C SER A 30 2.76 6.87 -8.87
N PRO A 31 3.72 7.77 -9.10
CA PRO A 31 5.13 7.41 -9.10
C PRO A 31 5.49 6.60 -7.86
N LEU A 32 6.24 5.51 -8.02
CA LEU A 32 6.62 4.62 -6.91
C LEU A 32 7.32 5.40 -5.78
N SER A 33 8.16 6.37 -6.14
CA SER A 33 8.85 7.26 -5.20
C SER A 33 7.90 8.07 -4.31
N TRP A 34 6.65 8.25 -4.71
CA TRP A 34 5.66 9.01 -3.94
C TRP A 34 4.74 8.13 -3.11
N VAL A 35 4.67 6.82 -3.37
CA VAL A 35 3.71 5.95 -2.70
C VAL A 35 3.96 5.88 -1.19
N LYS A 36 2.92 6.03 -0.39
CA LYS A 36 2.91 5.60 1.01
C LYS A 36 1.74 4.67 1.25
N VAL A 37 2.00 3.66 2.07
CA VAL A 37 1.04 2.67 2.54
C VAL A 37 1.06 2.69 4.06
N ARG A 38 -0.14 2.81 4.64
CA ARG A 38 -0.33 2.84 6.09
C ARG A 38 -1.29 1.72 6.49
N ALA A 39 -0.78 0.79 7.29
CA ALA A 39 -1.52 -0.37 7.77
C ALA A 39 -2.20 -0.05 9.10
N GLU A 40 -3.52 -0.04 9.10
CA GLU A 40 -4.34 0.19 10.28
C GLU A 40 -5.01 -1.12 10.69
N ALA A 41 -4.57 -1.69 11.82
CA ALA A 41 -5.23 -2.86 12.40
C ALA A 41 -6.64 -2.47 12.90
N ARG A 42 -7.64 -3.27 12.54
CA ARG A 42 -9.04 -3.08 12.94
C ARG A 42 -9.50 -4.25 13.80
N LYS A 43 -10.55 -4.00 14.60
CA LYS A 43 -11.26 -5.06 15.31
C LYS A 43 -11.88 -6.01 14.28
N GLY A 44 -11.92 -7.31 14.61
CA GLY A 44 -12.49 -8.34 13.73
C GLY A 44 -11.48 -9.06 12.84
N GLY A 45 -10.17 -8.92 13.08
CA GLY A 45 -9.13 -9.63 12.32
C GLY A 45 -8.92 -9.07 10.91
N LEU A 46 -9.18 -7.77 10.74
CA LEU A 46 -9.02 -7.07 9.47
C LEU A 46 -7.96 -5.99 9.60
N THR A 47 -7.20 -5.79 8.53
CA THR A 47 -6.24 -4.68 8.40
C THR A 47 -6.68 -3.82 7.22
N ARG A 48 -6.71 -2.50 7.42
CA ARG A 48 -6.90 -1.55 6.32
C ARG A 48 -5.56 -1.05 5.84
N LEU A 49 -5.28 -1.29 4.57
CA LEU A 49 -4.15 -0.70 3.88
C LEU A 49 -4.60 0.59 3.21
N HIS A 50 -4.10 1.70 3.71
CA HIS A 50 -4.37 3.00 3.15
C HIS A 50 -3.23 3.46 2.26
N PHE A 51 -3.56 3.84 1.04
CA PHE A 51 -2.62 4.27 0.02
C PHE A 51 -2.70 5.78 -0.16
N GLY A 52 -1.56 6.45 -0.31
CA GLY A 52 -1.51 7.87 -0.63
C GLY A 52 -0.13 8.29 -1.08
N ASN A 53 0.10 9.60 -1.12
CA ASN A 53 1.40 10.16 -1.43
C ASN A 53 2.15 10.59 -0.17
N VAL A 54 3.46 10.38 -0.14
CA VAL A 54 4.36 11.00 0.84
C VAL A 54 4.31 12.51 0.75
N GLU A 55 4.57 13.15 1.88
CA GLU A 55 4.88 14.57 1.96
C GLU A 55 6.39 14.80 1.83
N GLN A 56 7.20 13.85 2.33
CA GLN A 56 8.66 13.87 2.24
C GLN A 56 9.19 12.56 1.64
N LEU A 57 10.19 12.64 0.75
CA LEU A 57 10.66 11.48 -0.02
C LEU A 57 11.36 10.41 0.83
N ASP A 58 11.84 10.75 2.02
CA ASP A 58 12.48 9.86 2.99
C ASP A 58 11.46 9.12 3.88
N GLU A 59 10.17 9.39 3.75
CA GLU A 59 9.15 8.64 4.48
C GLU A 59 9.17 7.15 4.10
N PRO A 60 8.92 6.24 5.06
CA PRO A 60 8.78 4.83 4.74
C PRO A 60 7.62 4.55 3.78
N ILE A 61 7.87 3.67 2.80
CA ILE A 61 6.81 3.25 1.86
C ILE A 61 5.70 2.51 2.58
N TYR A 62 6.02 1.71 3.60
CA TYR A 62 5.07 0.95 4.40
C TYR A 62 5.31 1.23 5.89
N ALA A 63 4.22 1.48 6.63
CA ALA A 63 4.26 1.66 8.07
C ALA A 63 2.90 1.36 8.71
N SER A 64 2.90 0.97 9.97
CA SER A 64 1.67 0.89 10.77
C SER A 64 1.13 2.30 11.08
N THR A 65 -0.18 2.44 11.22
CA THR A 65 -0.82 3.71 11.60
C THR A 65 -1.98 3.50 12.56
N THR A 66 -2.28 4.54 13.33
CA THR A 66 -3.54 4.68 14.10
C THR A 66 -4.47 5.74 13.49
N SER A 67 -4.08 6.34 12.36
CA SER A 67 -4.78 7.46 11.71
C SER A 67 -4.86 7.26 10.19
N SER A 68 -6.01 7.61 9.60
CA SER A 68 -6.29 7.45 8.17
C SER A 68 -6.30 8.79 7.39
N ARG A 69 -5.60 9.82 7.86
CA ARG A 69 -5.64 11.15 7.22
C ARG A 69 -4.94 11.16 5.84
N HIS A 70 -5.60 11.80 4.86
CA HIS A 70 -5.09 12.10 3.52
C HIS A 70 -4.73 10.90 2.63
N LEU A 71 -5.54 9.83 2.68
CA LEU A 71 -5.27 8.60 1.93
C LEU A 71 -6.27 8.45 0.77
N LEU A 72 -5.74 8.21 -0.41
CA LEU A 72 -6.39 8.29 -1.73
C LEU A 72 -7.07 6.97 -2.13
N ALA A 73 -6.59 5.84 -1.62
CA ALA A 73 -7.26 4.55 -1.78
C ALA A 73 -7.13 3.72 -0.51
N THR A 74 -8.07 2.78 -0.33
CA THR A 74 -8.05 1.84 0.81
C THR A 74 -8.37 0.43 0.32
N VAL A 75 -7.65 -0.55 0.84
CA VAL A 75 -7.90 -1.97 0.68
C VAL A 75 -8.11 -2.55 2.08
N GLU A 76 -9.14 -3.38 2.24
CA GLU A 76 -9.34 -4.15 3.46
C GLU A 76 -8.90 -5.59 3.20
N ILE A 77 -8.08 -6.12 4.10
CA ILE A 77 -7.49 -7.46 4.00
C ILE A 77 -7.67 -8.21 5.32
N PRO A 78 -7.66 -9.56 5.32
CA PRO A 78 -7.44 -10.32 6.55
C PRO A 78 -6.12 -9.89 7.21
N SER A 79 -6.11 -9.73 8.53
CA SER A 79 -4.89 -9.37 9.25
C SER A 79 -3.78 -10.43 9.13
N THR A 80 -4.15 -11.68 8.86
CA THR A 80 -3.20 -12.77 8.55
C THR A 80 -2.40 -12.54 7.28
N ASP A 81 -2.91 -11.70 6.39
CA ASP A 81 -2.31 -11.45 5.08
C ASP A 81 -1.40 -10.22 5.12
N GLU A 82 -1.48 -9.38 6.17
CA GLU A 82 -0.63 -8.19 6.31
C GLU A 82 0.86 -8.48 6.10
N PRO A 83 1.44 -9.58 6.61
CA PRO A 83 2.85 -9.91 6.37
C PRO A 83 3.19 -10.12 4.90
N LEU A 84 2.27 -10.68 4.11
CA LEU A 84 2.45 -10.86 2.66
C LEU A 84 2.52 -9.51 1.94
N TYR A 85 1.63 -8.57 2.30
CA TYR A 85 1.64 -7.22 1.75
C TYR A 85 2.89 -6.45 2.19
N ARG A 86 3.30 -6.56 3.45
CA ARG A 86 4.53 -5.95 3.97
C ARG A 86 5.76 -6.45 3.22
N ALA A 87 5.85 -7.76 2.94
CA ALA A 87 6.94 -8.32 2.14
C ALA A 87 6.98 -7.73 0.72
N PHE A 88 5.84 -7.60 0.06
CA PHE A 88 5.77 -6.96 -1.25
C PHE A 88 6.22 -5.49 -1.22
N PHE A 89 5.74 -4.68 -0.28
CA PHE A 89 6.20 -3.29 -0.15
C PHE A 89 7.66 -3.19 0.29
N THR A 90 8.19 -4.21 0.96
CA THR A 90 9.60 -4.29 1.30
C THR A 90 10.47 -4.40 0.05
N GLU A 91 10.09 -5.27 -0.89
CA GLU A 91 10.75 -5.35 -2.20
C GLU A 91 10.67 -4.03 -2.97
N LEU A 92 9.51 -3.36 -2.94
CA LEU A 92 9.33 -2.08 -3.61
C LEU A 92 10.16 -0.95 -2.98
N ALA A 93 10.40 -0.99 -1.67
CA ALA A 93 11.24 -0.02 -0.99
C ALA A 93 12.69 -0.12 -1.49
N HIS A 94 13.22 -1.34 -1.63
CA HIS A 94 14.56 -1.57 -2.18
C HIS A 94 14.67 -1.08 -3.63
N LEU A 95 13.65 -1.26 -4.46
CA LEU A 95 13.62 -0.76 -5.84
C LEU A 95 13.53 0.77 -5.96
N SER A 96 13.12 1.46 -4.90
CA SER A 96 12.94 2.92 -4.88
C SER A 96 13.92 3.64 -3.95
N ASP A 97 14.90 2.92 -3.38
CA ASP A 97 15.86 3.43 -2.40
C ASP A 97 15.17 4.14 -1.20
N ARG A 98 14.12 3.50 -0.68
CA ARG A 98 13.30 4.05 0.40
C ARG A 98 13.32 3.19 1.65
N PRO A 99 13.19 3.79 2.84
CA PRO A 99 13.15 3.04 4.08
C PRO A 99 11.83 2.28 4.25
N ILE A 100 11.87 1.28 5.13
CA ILE A 100 10.71 0.54 5.62
C ILE A 100 10.63 0.77 7.13
N ALA A 101 9.42 1.04 7.64
CA ALA A 101 9.22 1.09 9.07
C ALA A 101 9.14 -0.34 9.64
N PRO A 102 9.63 -0.57 10.87
CA PRO A 102 9.51 -1.86 11.55
C PRO A 102 8.08 -2.42 11.58
#